data_AF-A0A6A4RTA3-F1
#
_entry.id   AF-A0A6A4RTA3-F1
#
_cell.length_a   1.000
_cell.length_b   1.000
_cell.length_c   1.000
_cell.angle_alpha   90.00
_cell.angle_beta   90.00
_cell.angle_gamma   90.00
#
_symmetry.space_group_name_H-M   'P 1'
#
loop_
_entity.id
_entity.type
_entity.pdbx_description
1 polymer ?
#
loop_
_entity_poly.entity_id
_entity_poly.type
_entity_poly.pdbx_seq_one_letter_code
_entity_poly.pdbx_strand_id
1 'polypeptide(L)'
;MTGSIEGLERFDSPGKGRSLRVTRPFKLGELLFSCPAYSYVLSLEERGCYCESCFTRKNGLAKCGKCHKAFYCNVKCQKGDWAMHKLECSAMTAFGENWCPSETVRLVARILAKKKMQKERCLSEKILQIGEMQSHIEDVDNEKREMNEADVARLHRFYSKHLDFPDHKDLLTLFSQVACNGFTIEDDELSHLGTAVYPDVALINHSCLPSVIVTFKGTSAEIRAVKNMKPGDEVLISYIDLLYPTDDRNNRLRESYYFTCDCQECKSKSRFLIEDFHLQQSSFPDSTCECLTSGCFSSNLSLCSCGLDSVAPPSELLEMCEQSLEEMGAVFDDSNVYMLHMMYQAMGVCLYMEDPEGAIRYGEKILKPYKY
;
A
#
# COMPACT_ATOMS: atom_id res chain seq x y z
N MET A 1 -27.01 -2.87 16.81
CA MET A 1 -25.84 -2.78 17.71
C MET A 1 -24.62 -2.50 16.84
N THR A 2 -24.32 -1.23 16.58
CA THR A 2 -23.09 -0.80 15.89
C THR A 2 -22.12 -0.34 16.96
N GLY A 3 -20.96 -1.00 17.08
CA GLY A 3 -19.98 -0.67 18.14
C GLY A 3 -19.01 -1.80 18.51
N SER A 4 -19.21 -3.02 18.01
CA SER A 4 -18.32 -4.15 18.33
C SER A 4 -18.18 -5.10 17.15
N ILE A 5 -17.00 -5.69 17.02
CA ILE A 5 -16.74 -6.84 16.16
C ILE A 5 -16.60 -8.03 17.11
N GLU A 6 -17.28 -9.14 16.82
CA GLU A 6 -17.29 -10.29 17.73
C GLU A 6 -15.87 -10.80 17.98
N GLY A 7 -15.52 -10.99 19.26
CA GLY A 7 -14.19 -11.44 19.65
C GLY A 7 -13.10 -10.36 19.62
N LEU A 8 -13.45 -9.10 19.34
CA LEU A 8 -12.52 -7.97 19.28
C LEU A 8 -13.06 -6.76 20.05
N GLU A 9 -12.15 -5.98 20.62
CA GLU A 9 -12.49 -4.68 21.20
C GLU A 9 -11.42 -3.63 20.92
N ARG A 10 -11.86 -2.37 20.80
CA ARG A 10 -10.97 -1.21 20.76
C ARG A 10 -10.40 -0.97 22.15
N PHE A 11 -9.11 -0.68 22.22
CA PHE A 11 -8.44 -0.28 23.45
C PHE A 11 -7.34 0.75 23.16
N ASP A 12 -6.86 1.42 24.21
CA ASP A 12 -5.70 2.30 24.13
C ASP A 12 -4.43 1.49 24.40
N SER A 13 -3.59 1.34 23.38
CA SER A 13 -2.32 0.63 23.43
C SER A 13 -1.23 1.59 23.92
N PRO A 14 -0.55 1.28 25.05
CA PRO A 14 0.43 2.19 25.65
C PRO A 14 1.50 2.65 24.66
N GLY A 15 1.60 3.96 24.44
CA GLY A 15 2.57 4.56 23.52
C GLY A 15 2.24 4.42 22.03
N LYS A 16 1.14 3.76 21.65
CA LYS A 16 0.74 3.51 20.25
C LYS A 16 -0.67 4.02 19.92
N GLY A 17 -1.29 4.77 20.83
CA GLY A 17 -2.63 5.31 20.64
C GLY A 17 -3.69 4.20 20.66
N ARG A 18 -4.60 4.21 19.68
CA ARG A 18 -5.76 3.30 19.65
C ARG A 18 -5.39 2.02 18.90
N SER A 19 -5.92 0.89 19.33
CA SER A 19 -5.67 -0.41 18.69
C SER A 19 -6.84 -1.38 18.89
N LEU A 20 -6.71 -2.59 18.35
CA LEU A 20 -7.60 -3.72 18.55
C LEU A 20 -6.92 -4.81 19.39
N ARG A 21 -7.65 -5.38 20.36
CA ARG A 21 -7.23 -6.60 21.07
C ARG A 21 -8.30 -7.67 20.97
N VAL A 22 -7.88 -8.92 21.07
CA VAL A 22 -8.80 -10.07 21.05
C VAL A 22 -9.44 -10.28 22.43
N THR A 23 -10.74 -10.56 22.46
CA THR A 23 -11.50 -10.87 23.69
C THR A 23 -11.79 -12.36 23.84
N ARG A 24 -11.49 -13.15 22.81
CA ARG A 24 -11.53 -14.62 22.80
C ARG A 24 -10.28 -15.17 22.12
N PRO A 25 -9.97 -16.47 22.29
CA PRO A 25 -8.91 -17.10 21.53
C PRO A 25 -9.22 -17.13 20.02
N PHE A 26 -8.18 -16.98 19.20
CA PHE A 26 -8.21 -17.22 17.74
C PHE A 26 -7.11 -18.21 17.36
N LYS A 27 -7.41 -19.14 16.45
CA LYS A 27 -6.44 -20.11 15.93
C LYS A 27 -5.76 -19.60 14.66
N LEU A 28 -4.56 -20.09 14.36
CA LEU A 28 -3.89 -19.87 13.07
C LEU A 28 -4.85 -20.19 11.90
N GLY A 29 -4.92 -19.27 10.95
CA GLY A 29 -5.80 -19.32 9.76
C GLY A 29 -7.24 -18.82 9.99
N GLU A 30 -7.66 -18.63 11.24
CA GLU A 30 -9.03 -18.20 11.57
C GLU A 30 -9.29 -16.77 11.07
N LEU A 31 -10.47 -16.55 10.48
CA LEU A 31 -10.95 -15.22 10.09
C LEU A 31 -11.41 -14.47 11.33
N LEU A 32 -10.78 -13.31 11.61
CA LEU A 32 -11.22 -12.42 12.68
C LEU A 32 -12.47 -11.67 12.25
N PHE A 33 -12.38 -10.96 11.14
CA PHE A 33 -13.50 -10.25 10.53
C PHE A 33 -13.24 -9.90 9.07
N SER A 34 -14.31 -9.56 8.36
CA SER A 34 -14.26 -8.94 7.05
C SER A 34 -14.74 -7.49 7.14
N CYS A 35 -14.07 -6.61 6.40
CA CYS A 35 -14.39 -5.19 6.31
C CYS A 35 -14.61 -4.80 4.84
N PRO A 36 -15.85 -4.43 4.43
CA PRO A 36 -16.04 -3.89 3.09
C PRO A 36 -15.33 -2.53 2.98
N ALA A 37 -14.79 -2.19 1.81
CA ALA A 37 -14.17 -0.88 1.61
C ALA A 37 -15.16 0.26 1.93
N TYR A 38 -14.71 1.23 2.71
CA TYR A 38 -15.44 2.48 2.88
C TYR A 38 -15.49 3.22 1.53
N SER A 39 -14.34 3.34 0.89
CA SER A 39 -14.20 3.89 -0.46
C SER A 39 -13.01 3.21 -1.13
N TYR A 40 -13.04 3.13 -2.45
CA TYR A 40 -11.98 2.48 -3.24
C TYR A 40 -11.97 3.05 -4.66
N VAL A 41 -10.80 2.96 -5.30
CA VAL A 41 -10.55 3.31 -6.71
C VAL A 41 -9.73 2.19 -7.35
N LEU A 42 -10.10 1.77 -8.56
CA LEU A 42 -9.28 0.89 -9.38
C LEU A 42 -8.12 1.69 -9.97
N SER A 43 -6.92 1.10 -10.02
CA SER A 43 -5.76 1.64 -10.75
C SER A 43 -6.13 1.93 -12.19
N LEU A 44 -5.52 2.98 -12.76
CA LEU A 44 -5.75 3.33 -14.16
C LEU A 44 -5.18 2.27 -15.11
N GLU A 45 -4.09 1.62 -14.71
CA GLU A 45 -3.39 0.57 -15.48
C GLU A 45 -4.25 -0.70 -15.58
N GLU A 46 -5.07 -0.96 -14.57
CA GLU A 46 -5.91 -2.17 -14.49
C GLU A 46 -7.28 -2.05 -15.19
N ARG A 47 -7.57 -0.88 -15.78
CA ARG A 47 -8.83 -0.63 -16.48
C ARG A 47 -8.95 -1.47 -17.74
N GLY A 48 -9.97 -2.32 -17.76
CA GLY A 48 -10.26 -3.23 -18.88
C GLY A 48 -9.96 -4.69 -18.55
N CYS A 49 -9.07 -4.93 -17.58
CA CYS A 49 -8.81 -6.25 -17.00
C CYS A 49 -9.77 -6.54 -15.83
N TYR A 50 -10.05 -5.51 -15.03
CA TYR A 50 -10.87 -5.61 -13.82
C TYR A 50 -12.14 -4.77 -13.89
N CYS A 51 -13.20 -5.26 -13.25
CA CYS A 51 -14.43 -4.49 -13.08
C CYS A 51 -14.24 -3.36 -12.06
N GLU A 52 -14.52 -2.12 -12.47
CA GLU A 52 -14.45 -0.90 -11.64
C GLU A 52 -15.29 -0.98 -10.35
N SER A 53 -16.38 -1.75 -10.38
CA SER A 53 -17.31 -1.86 -9.25
C SER A 53 -16.91 -2.93 -8.24
N CYS A 54 -16.48 -4.12 -8.68
CA CYS A 54 -16.30 -5.27 -7.77
C CYS A 54 -14.91 -5.90 -7.83
N PHE A 55 -14.00 -5.35 -8.64
CA PHE A 55 -12.63 -5.81 -8.83
C PHE A 55 -12.55 -7.27 -9.29
N THR A 56 -13.59 -7.78 -9.96
CA THR A 56 -13.52 -9.09 -10.59
C THR A 56 -12.72 -8.99 -11.89
N ARG A 57 -11.62 -9.74 -11.97
CA ARG A 57 -10.88 -9.96 -13.22
C ARG A 57 -11.75 -10.75 -14.19
N LYS A 58 -11.97 -10.24 -15.40
CA LYS A 58 -12.82 -10.93 -16.39
C LYS A 58 -12.52 -10.43 -17.80
N ASN A 59 -12.44 -11.36 -18.76
CA ASN A 59 -12.42 -11.01 -20.17
C ASN A 59 -13.80 -10.53 -20.67
N GLY A 60 -13.81 -9.57 -21.59
CA GLY A 60 -15.05 -9.07 -22.20
C GLY A 60 -15.93 -8.26 -21.24
N LEU A 61 -15.32 -7.40 -20.42
CA LEU A 61 -16.06 -6.45 -19.59
C LEU A 61 -16.85 -5.45 -20.46
N ALA A 62 -18.04 -5.09 -19.98
CA ALA A 62 -18.88 -4.08 -20.60
C ALA A 62 -18.29 -2.69 -20.37
N LYS A 63 -18.04 -1.96 -21.44
CA LYS A 63 -17.47 -0.61 -21.43
C LYS A 63 -18.55 0.44 -21.15
N CYS A 64 -18.23 1.45 -20.35
CA CYS A 64 -19.11 2.61 -20.18
C CYS A 64 -19.32 3.32 -21.54
N GLY A 65 -20.57 3.44 -21.97
CA GLY A 65 -20.91 4.02 -23.28
C GLY A 65 -20.66 5.52 -23.42
N LYS A 66 -20.32 6.23 -22.34
CA LYS A 66 -20.03 7.67 -22.36
C LYS A 66 -18.53 7.96 -22.40
N CYS A 67 -17.79 7.50 -21.39
CA CYS A 67 -16.36 7.82 -21.28
C CYS A 67 -15.47 6.83 -22.00
N HIS A 68 -15.96 5.62 -22.28
CA HIS A 68 -15.18 4.52 -22.85
C HIS A 68 -13.94 4.06 -22.05
N LYS A 69 -13.76 4.60 -20.82
CA LYS A 69 -12.59 4.39 -19.95
C LYS A 69 -12.88 3.55 -18.70
N ALA A 70 -14.15 3.27 -18.38
CA ALA A 70 -14.55 2.43 -17.25
C ALA A 70 -15.21 1.13 -17.73
N PHE A 71 -14.96 0.03 -17.01
CA PHE A 71 -15.32 -1.33 -17.43
C PHE A 71 -16.03 -2.10 -16.31
N TYR A 72 -17.06 -2.86 -16.67
CA TYR A 72 -17.97 -3.50 -15.71
C TYR A 72 -18.30 -4.94 -16.08
N CYS A 73 -18.54 -5.80 -15.09
CA CYS A 73 -18.98 -7.17 -15.36
C CYS A 73 -20.29 -7.22 -16.16
N ASN A 74 -21.20 -6.28 -15.87
CA ASN A 74 -22.53 -6.14 -16.46
C ASN A 74 -23.19 -4.83 -16.00
N VAL A 75 -24.43 -4.59 -16.46
CA VAL A 75 -25.25 -3.41 -16.14
C VAL A 75 -25.51 -3.24 -14.62
N LYS A 76 -25.54 -4.32 -13.84
CA LYS A 76 -25.71 -4.24 -12.38
C LYS A 76 -24.51 -3.56 -11.73
N CYS A 77 -23.30 -3.99 -12.08
CA CYS A 77 -22.05 -3.36 -11.60
C CYS A 77 -21.96 -1.89 -12.06
N GLN A 78 -22.29 -1.60 -13.33
CA GLN A 78 -22.27 -0.23 -13.84
C GLN A 78 -23.26 0.69 -13.10
N LYS A 79 -24.48 0.22 -12.85
CA LYS A 79 -25.48 0.99 -12.10
C LYS A 79 -25.09 1.18 -10.64
N GLY A 80 -24.51 0.15 -10.01
CA GLY A 80 -24.05 0.21 -8.62
C GLY A 80 -22.92 1.22 -8.40
N ASP A 81 -21.99 1.31 -9.37
CA ASP A 81 -20.85 2.23 -9.31
C ASP A 81 -21.19 3.66 -9.78
N TRP A 82 -22.34 3.89 -10.44
CA TRP A 82 -22.65 5.19 -11.05
C TRP A 82 -22.56 6.38 -10.08
N ALA A 83 -22.92 6.18 -8.80
CA ALA A 83 -22.81 7.23 -7.79
C ALA A 83 -21.37 7.75 -7.62
N MET A 84 -20.37 6.89 -7.82
CA MET A 84 -18.94 7.20 -7.76
C MET A 84 -18.38 7.49 -9.16
N HIS A 85 -18.68 6.65 -10.15
CA HIS A 85 -18.18 6.83 -11.52
C HIS A 85 -18.57 8.18 -12.14
N LYS A 86 -19.78 8.69 -11.85
CA LYS A 86 -20.23 9.98 -12.42
C LYS A 86 -19.29 11.14 -12.08
N LEU A 87 -18.55 11.05 -10.96
CA LEU A 87 -17.56 12.03 -10.54
C LEU A 87 -16.45 12.19 -11.58
N GLU A 88 -16.03 11.08 -12.19
CA GLU A 88 -14.94 11.03 -13.18
C GLU A 88 -15.46 11.01 -14.62
N CYS A 89 -16.63 10.40 -14.87
CA CYS A 89 -17.11 10.04 -16.21
C CYS A 89 -17.10 11.22 -17.20
N SER A 90 -17.65 12.36 -16.79
CA SER A 90 -17.68 13.56 -17.66
C SER A 90 -16.35 14.30 -17.67
N ALA A 91 -15.60 14.27 -16.57
CA ALA A 91 -14.29 14.92 -16.47
C ALA A 91 -13.29 14.24 -17.40
N MET A 92 -13.25 12.91 -17.41
CA MET A 92 -12.41 12.11 -18.30
C MET A 92 -12.63 12.39 -19.79
N THR A 93 -13.87 12.70 -20.19
CA THR A 93 -14.17 13.09 -21.58
C THR A 93 -13.83 14.54 -21.87
N ALA A 94 -14.03 15.45 -20.90
CA ALA A 94 -13.82 16.88 -21.11
C ALA A 94 -12.33 17.26 -21.09
N PHE A 95 -11.54 16.65 -20.21
CA PHE A 95 -10.12 16.93 -20.07
C PHE A 95 -9.24 16.06 -20.97
N GLY A 96 -9.74 14.93 -21.46
CA GLY A 96 -9.00 14.06 -22.38
C GLY A 96 -7.71 13.52 -21.74
N GLU A 97 -6.58 13.79 -22.38
CA GLU A 97 -5.22 13.47 -21.89
C GLU A 97 -4.81 14.33 -20.69
N ASN A 98 -5.39 15.52 -20.53
CA ASN A 98 -5.13 16.40 -19.39
C ASN A 98 -5.86 15.97 -18.12
N TRP A 99 -6.56 14.83 -18.14
CA TRP A 99 -7.18 14.26 -16.95
C TRP A 99 -6.13 13.42 -16.19
N CYS A 100 -5.52 14.01 -15.17
CA CYS A 100 -4.42 13.41 -14.42
C CYS A 100 -4.54 13.54 -12.89
N PRO A 101 -5.69 13.22 -12.26
CA PRO A 101 -5.74 13.12 -10.79
C PRO A 101 -4.95 11.90 -10.29
N SER A 102 -4.23 12.06 -9.18
CA SER A 102 -3.61 10.94 -8.46
C SER A 102 -4.68 9.96 -7.94
N GLU A 103 -4.30 8.73 -7.62
CA GLU A 103 -5.23 7.79 -6.97
C GLU A 103 -5.77 8.32 -5.65
N THR A 104 -4.93 8.99 -4.86
CA THR A 104 -5.32 9.67 -3.62
C THR A 104 -6.41 10.70 -3.87
N VAL A 105 -6.26 11.56 -4.89
CA VAL A 105 -7.29 12.55 -5.26
C VAL A 105 -8.60 11.86 -5.68
N ARG A 106 -8.52 10.80 -6.48
CA ARG A 106 -9.71 10.03 -6.90
C ARG A 106 -10.41 9.41 -5.69
N LEU A 107 -9.65 8.87 -4.74
CA LEU A 107 -10.16 8.23 -3.53
C LEU A 107 -10.80 9.25 -2.58
N VAL A 108 -10.15 10.39 -2.35
CA VAL A 108 -10.69 11.52 -1.57
C VAL A 108 -11.99 12.04 -2.18
N ALA A 109 -12.06 12.19 -3.50
CA ALA A 109 -13.29 12.59 -4.19
C ALA A 109 -14.46 11.63 -3.91
N ARG A 110 -14.20 10.31 -3.95
CA ARG A 110 -15.20 9.28 -3.62
C ARG A 110 -15.57 9.29 -2.13
N ILE A 111 -14.63 9.54 -1.22
CA ILE A 111 -14.89 9.69 0.21
C ILE A 111 -15.82 10.89 0.46
N LEU A 112 -15.54 12.05 -0.13
CA LEU A 112 -16.38 13.25 0.02
C LEU A 112 -17.80 13.00 -0.52
N ALA A 113 -17.92 12.36 -1.69
CA ALA A 113 -19.21 11.97 -2.24
C ALA A 113 -19.98 11.02 -1.31
N LYS A 114 -19.28 10.02 -0.72
CA LYS A 114 -19.89 9.07 0.21
C LYS A 114 -20.33 9.74 1.51
N LYS A 115 -19.51 10.59 2.13
CA LYS A 115 -19.86 11.36 3.34
C LYS A 115 -21.12 12.21 3.13
N LYS A 116 -21.30 12.78 1.92
CA LYS A 116 -22.52 13.54 1.56
C LYS A 116 -23.76 12.65 1.46
N MET A 117 -23.62 11.45 0.90
CA MET A 117 -24.73 10.51 0.68
C MET A 117 -25.12 9.70 1.92
N GLN A 118 -24.14 9.39 2.78
CA GLN A 118 -24.30 8.50 3.92
C GLN A 118 -23.82 9.20 5.20
N LYS A 119 -24.78 9.70 5.99
CA LYS A 119 -24.52 10.41 7.25
C LYS A 119 -24.38 9.48 8.45
N GLU A 120 -24.91 8.26 8.36
CA GLU A 120 -24.85 7.25 9.40
C GLU A 120 -23.67 6.30 9.19
N ARG A 121 -23.19 5.68 10.28
CA ARG A 121 -22.10 4.68 10.23
C ARG A 121 -22.42 3.58 9.22
N CYS A 122 -21.41 3.19 8.45
CA CYS A 122 -21.52 2.08 7.50
C CYS A 122 -20.91 0.79 8.08
N LEU A 123 -21.01 -0.31 7.32
CA LEU A 123 -20.44 -1.61 7.72
C LEU A 123 -18.91 -1.60 7.84
N SER A 124 -18.25 -0.59 7.28
CA SER A 124 -16.79 -0.38 7.34
C SER A 124 -16.33 0.41 8.58
N GLU A 125 -17.28 0.92 9.37
CA GLU A 125 -17.06 1.83 10.51
C GLU A 125 -17.81 1.32 11.75
N LYS A 126 -17.71 0.02 12.05
CA LYS A 126 -18.35 -0.55 13.24
C LYS A 126 -17.69 -0.02 14.51
N ILE A 127 -16.38 0.19 14.49
CA ILE A 127 -15.56 0.61 15.62
C ILE A 127 -14.94 2.00 15.38
N LEU A 128 -14.25 2.20 14.25
CA LEU A 128 -13.56 3.45 13.91
C LEU A 128 -14.30 4.19 12.79
N GLN A 129 -14.59 5.47 12.98
CA GLN A 129 -15.11 6.32 11.91
C GLN A 129 -13.99 6.90 11.07
N ILE A 130 -14.27 7.16 9.78
CA ILE A 130 -13.29 7.74 8.86
C ILE A 130 -12.75 9.09 9.37
N GLY A 131 -13.60 9.91 10.00
CA GLY A 131 -13.20 11.21 10.55
C GLY A 131 -12.32 11.10 11.80
N GLU A 132 -12.28 9.94 12.45
CA GLU A 132 -11.44 9.67 13.62
C GLU A 132 -10.07 9.08 13.24
N MET A 133 -9.83 8.76 11.97
CA MET A 133 -8.55 8.21 11.52
C MET A 133 -7.39 9.17 11.80
N GLN A 134 -6.21 8.62 12.06
CA GLN A 134 -5.05 9.43 12.43
C GLN A 134 -4.52 10.18 11.22
N SER A 135 -4.30 11.49 11.33
CA SER A 135 -3.82 12.31 10.21
C SER A 135 -2.32 12.56 10.25
N HIS A 136 -1.70 12.61 11.42
CA HIS A 136 -0.32 13.09 11.59
C HIS A 136 -0.06 14.44 10.90
N ILE A 137 -1.09 15.28 10.71
CA ILE A 137 -0.99 16.53 9.93
C ILE A 137 0.10 17.47 10.47
N GLU A 138 0.34 17.44 11.78
CA GLU A 138 1.36 18.24 12.45
C GLU A 138 2.79 17.74 12.16
N ASP A 139 2.94 16.44 11.89
CA ASP A 139 4.22 15.77 11.62
C ASP A 139 4.61 15.75 10.13
N VAL A 140 3.68 16.14 9.24
CA VAL A 140 3.92 16.18 7.78
C VAL A 140 5.00 17.22 7.47
N ASP A 141 6.06 16.81 6.77
CA ASP A 141 7.14 17.68 6.28
C ASP A 141 6.67 18.64 5.16
N ASN A 142 7.55 19.55 4.74
CA ASN A 142 7.21 20.55 3.73
C ASN A 142 6.94 19.96 2.34
N GLU A 143 7.68 18.92 1.94
CA GLU A 143 7.53 18.28 0.63
C GLU A 143 6.14 17.63 0.51
N LYS A 144 5.73 16.88 1.53
CA LYS A 144 4.40 16.26 1.58
C LYS A 144 3.27 17.27 1.72
N ARG A 145 3.52 18.40 2.40
CA ARG A 145 2.55 19.51 2.44
C ARG A 145 2.34 20.09 1.04
N GLU A 146 3.41 20.35 0.30
CA GLU A 146 3.32 20.83 -1.09
C GLU A 146 2.61 19.83 -2.01
N MET A 147 2.88 18.53 -1.85
CA MET A 147 2.17 17.48 -2.56
C MET A 147 0.67 17.47 -2.24
N ASN A 148 0.30 17.59 -0.95
CA ASN A 148 -1.10 17.67 -0.52
C ASN A 148 -1.80 18.91 -1.09
N GLU A 149 -1.13 20.06 -1.13
CA GLU A 149 -1.66 21.29 -1.75
C GLU A 149 -1.90 21.11 -3.26
N ALA A 150 -0.96 20.48 -3.97
CA ALA A 150 -1.12 20.14 -5.39
C ALA A 150 -2.31 19.19 -5.60
N ASP A 151 -2.49 18.21 -4.72
CA ASP A 151 -3.61 17.27 -4.76
C ASP A 151 -4.95 17.94 -4.44
N VAL A 152 -5.00 18.88 -3.50
CA VAL A 152 -6.19 19.73 -3.26
C VAL A 152 -6.53 20.54 -4.52
N ALA A 153 -5.53 21.14 -5.18
CA ALA A 153 -5.75 21.87 -6.43
C ALA A 153 -6.29 20.96 -7.55
N ARG A 154 -5.78 19.74 -7.70
CA ARG A 154 -6.30 18.73 -8.64
C ARG A 154 -7.72 18.31 -8.31
N LEU A 155 -8.03 18.13 -7.02
CA LEU A 155 -9.37 17.81 -6.54
C LEU A 155 -10.38 18.90 -6.98
N HIS A 156 -10.06 20.17 -6.73
CA HIS A 156 -10.87 21.29 -7.22
C HIS A 156 -10.97 21.28 -8.75
N ARG A 157 -9.86 21.14 -9.47
CA ARG A 157 -9.84 21.18 -10.94
C ARG A 157 -10.75 20.13 -11.58
N PHE A 158 -10.71 18.90 -11.10
CA PHE A 158 -11.38 17.78 -11.77
C PHE A 158 -12.76 17.44 -11.20
N TYR A 159 -13.05 17.78 -9.94
CA TYR A 159 -14.25 17.29 -9.24
C TYR A 159 -15.25 18.36 -8.80
N SER A 160 -14.97 19.66 -9.03
CA SER A 160 -15.86 20.78 -8.66
C SER A 160 -17.29 20.68 -9.20
N LYS A 161 -17.51 19.93 -10.29
CA LYS A 161 -18.85 19.76 -10.88
C LYS A 161 -19.81 18.99 -9.97
N HIS A 162 -19.29 18.10 -9.12
CA HIS A 162 -20.11 17.12 -8.39
C HIS A 162 -19.95 17.18 -6.88
N LEU A 163 -18.92 17.85 -6.38
CA LEU A 163 -18.59 17.93 -4.97
C LEU A 163 -18.76 19.36 -4.46
N ASP A 164 -19.34 19.46 -3.27
CA ASP A 164 -19.18 20.64 -2.43
C ASP A 164 -17.99 20.35 -1.52
N PHE A 165 -16.97 21.21 -1.58
CA PHE A 165 -15.76 21.00 -0.79
C PHE A 165 -15.92 21.56 0.62
N PRO A 166 -15.41 20.85 1.64
CA PRO A 166 -15.23 21.43 2.97
C PRO A 166 -14.15 22.53 2.92
N ASP A 167 -13.85 23.13 4.07
CA ASP A 167 -12.78 24.11 4.13
C ASP A 167 -11.41 23.49 3.80
N HIS A 168 -10.45 24.36 3.47
CA HIS A 168 -9.11 23.93 3.03
C HIS A 168 -8.39 23.10 4.09
N LYS A 169 -8.58 23.43 5.37
CA LYS A 169 -7.93 22.73 6.50
C LYS A 169 -8.48 21.32 6.65
N ASP A 170 -9.79 21.15 6.51
CA ASP A 170 -10.48 19.87 6.52
C ASP A 170 -10.07 19.01 5.33
N LEU A 171 -9.85 19.61 4.15
CA LEU A 171 -9.31 18.91 2.99
C LEU A 171 -7.90 18.38 3.25
N LEU A 172 -6.98 19.24 3.71
CA LEU A 172 -5.62 18.83 4.05
C LEU A 172 -5.62 17.71 5.10
N THR A 173 -6.46 17.85 6.13
CA THR A 173 -6.65 16.80 7.16
C THR A 173 -7.09 15.49 6.53
N LEU A 174 -8.07 15.52 5.62
CA LEU A 174 -8.55 14.32 4.94
C LEU A 174 -7.48 13.69 4.03
N PHE A 175 -6.70 14.49 3.31
CA PHE A 175 -5.58 13.98 2.51
C PHE A 175 -4.54 13.29 3.38
N SER A 176 -4.14 13.91 4.49
CA SER A 176 -3.22 13.30 5.47
C SER A 176 -3.80 12.04 6.12
N GLN A 177 -5.10 12.00 6.42
CA GLN A 177 -5.79 10.79 6.89
C GLN A 177 -5.76 9.67 5.85
N VAL A 178 -6.04 9.97 4.57
CA VAL A 178 -5.99 8.95 3.51
C VAL A 178 -4.57 8.45 3.29
N ALA A 179 -3.57 9.33 3.34
CA ALA A 179 -2.16 8.93 3.22
C ALA A 179 -1.71 8.00 4.36
N CYS A 180 -2.13 8.27 5.60
CA CYS A 180 -1.72 7.45 6.76
C CYS A 180 -2.52 6.15 6.93
N ASN A 181 -3.72 6.04 6.35
CA ASN A 181 -4.66 4.94 6.65
C ASN A 181 -5.19 4.24 5.38
N GLY A 182 -4.69 4.63 4.21
CA GLY A 182 -5.02 4.02 2.93
C GLY A 182 -4.41 2.63 2.81
N PHE A 183 -5.09 1.76 2.08
CA PHE A 183 -4.64 0.42 1.78
C PHE A 183 -4.53 0.26 0.26
N THR A 184 -3.40 -0.27 -0.17
CA THR A 184 -3.24 -0.85 -1.50
C THR A 184 -3.99 -2.18 -1.53
N ILE A 185 -4.89 -2.35 -2.50
CA ILE A 185 -5.53 -3.62 -2.83
C ILE A 185 -4.64 -4.32 -3.83
N GLU A 186 -4.26 -5.54 -3.52
CA GLU A 186 -3.36 -6.35 -4.34
C GLU A 186 -4.07 -7.64 -4.79
N ASP A 187 -3.61 -8.21 -5.91
CA ASP A 187 -4.03 -9.56 -6.34
C ASP A 187 -3.19 -10.67 -5.69
N ASP A 188 -3.36 -11.91 -6.16
CA ASP A 188 -2.63 -13.08 -5.66
C ASP A 188 -1.13 -13.07 -5.97
N GLU A 189 -0.69 -12.20 -6.88
CA GLU A 189 0.72 -11.98 -7.22
C GLU A 189 1.30 -10.72 -6.56
N LEU A 190 0.55 -10.11 -5.63
CA LEU A 190 0.86 -8.83 -4.98
C LEU A 190 0.91 -7.63 -5.95
N SER A 191 0.28 -7.74 -7.12
CA SER A 191 0.20 -6.64 -8.09
C SER A 191 -0.83 -5.59 -7.65
N HIS A 192 -0.49 -4.31 -7.79
CA HIS A 192 -1.33 -3.18 -7.38
C HIS A 192 -2.61 -3.07 -8.22
N LEU A 193 -3.76 -3.40 -7.61
CA LEU A 193 -5.07 -3.25 -8.25
C LEU A 193 -5.69 -1.87 -8.06
N GLY A 194 -5.33 -1.16 -6.99
CA GLY A 194 -5.88 0.15 -6.67
C GLY A 194 -5.89 0.43 -5.18
N THR A 195 -6.40 1.60 -4.79
CA THR A 195 -6.32 2.10 -3.41
C THR A 195 -7.71 2.17 -2.75
N ALA A 196 -7.79 1.86 -1.47
CA ALA A 196 -9.01 1.88 -0.68
C ALA A 196 -8.81 2.33 0.79
N VAL A 197 -9.91 2.62 1.48
CA VAL A 197 -9.91 2.89 2.93
C VAL A 197 -10.82 1.91 3.64
N TYR A 198 -10.32 1.32 4.72
CA TYR A 198 -11.04 0.38 5.58
C TYR A 198 -10.93 0.83 7.05
N PRO A 199 -11.81 1.70 7.56
CA PRO A 199 -11.65 2.33 8.87
C PRO A 199 -11.44 1.34 10.02
N ASP A 200 -12.24 0.27 10.11
CA ASP A 200 -12.05 -0.73 11.17
C ASP A 200 -10.73 -1.52 11.05
N VAL A 201 -10.13 -1.60 9.86
CA VAL A 201 -8.82 -2.26 9.62
C VAL A 201 -7.67 -1.30 9.91
N ALA A 202 -7.84 -0.01 9.60
CA ALA A 202 -6.88 1.06 9.93
C ALA A 202 -6.69 1.26 11.44
N LEU A 203 -7.55 0.67 12.27
CA LEU A 203 -7.38 0.64 13.72
C LEU A 203 -6.31 -0.36 14.19
N ILE A 204 -5.87 -1.30 13.34
CA ILE A 204 -4.92 -2.34 13.70
C ILE A 204 -3.49 -1.78 13.61
N ASN A 205 -2.77 -1.75 14.72
CA ASN A 205 -1.40 -1.25 14.78
C ASN A 205 -0.37 -2.13 14.04
N HIS A 206 0.79 -1.52 13.76
CA HIS A 206 1.93 -2.19 13.15
C HIS A 206 2.71 -3.11 14.10
N SER A 207 3.23 -4.21 13.56
CA SER A 207 4.38 -4.94 14.11
C SER A 207 5.17 -5.63 13.01
N CYS A 208 6.50 -5.72 13.15
CA CYS A 208 7.32 -6.57 12.29
C CYS A 208 7.13 -8.07 12.60
N LEU A 209 6.40 -8.41 13.67
CA LEU A 209 5.90 -9.75 13.99
C LEU A 209 4.38 -9.74 14.03
N PRO A 210 3.71 -9.60 12.88
CA PRO A 210 2.26 -9.46 12.84
C PRO A 210 1.56 -10.67 13.49
N SER A 211 0.36 -10.45 14.00
CA SER A 211 -0.52 -11.52 14.48
C SER A 211 -1.56 -11.91 13.43
N VAL A 212 -1.81 -11.02 12.46
CA VAL A 212 -2.76 -11.25 11.36
C VAL A 212 -2.19 -10.75 10.03
N ILE A 213 -2.74 -11.28 8.94
CA ILE A 213 -2.52 -10.79 7.57
C ILE A 213 -3.84 -10.25 7.01
N VAL A 214 -3.73 -9.22 6.16
CA VAL A 214 -4.86 -8.65 5.42
C VAL A 214 -4.82 -9.24 4.01
N THR A 215 -5.97 -9.73 3.55
CA THR A 215 -6.16 -10.21 2.17
C THR A 215 -7.42 -9.59 1.59
N PHE A 216 -7.58 -9.60 0.26
CA PHE A 216 -8.70 -8.96 -0.40
C PHE A 216 -9.57 -9.95 -1.16
N LYS A 217 -10.88 -9.85 -0.98
CA LYS A 217 -11.90 -10.57 -1.76
C LYS A 217 -12.73 -9.55 -2.53
N GLY A 218 -12.33 -9.29 -3.77
CA GLY A 218 -12.81 -8.13 -4.51
C GLY A 218 -12.41 -6.86 -3.76
N THR A 219 -13.39 -6.07 -3.33
CA THR A 219 -13.16 -4.81 -2.59
C THR A 219 -13.36 -4.93 -1.08
N SER A 220 -13.44 -6.15 -0.55
CA SER A 220 -13.54 -6.42 0.89
C SER A 220 -12.22 -6.91 1.44
N ALA A 221 -11.75 -6.31 2.53
CA ALA A 221 -10.63 -6.82 3.30
C ALA A 221 -11.06 -8.00 4.18
N GLU A 222 -10.22 -9.02 4.30
CA GLU A 222 -10.33 -10.15 5.21
C GLU A 222 -9.10 -10.23 6.11
N ILE A 223 -9.31 -10.29 7.42
CA ILE A 223 -8.26 -10.25 8.43
C ILE A 223 -8.14 -11.64 9.05
N ARG A 224 -7.01 -12.32 8.82
CA ARG A 224 -6.81 -13.72 9.21
C ARG A 224 -5.60 -13.89 10.12
N ALA A 225 -5.75 -14.70 11.16
CA ALA A 225 -4.67 -14.99 12.10
C ALA A 225 -3.51 -15.74 11.43
N VAL A 226 -2.28 -15.25 11.62
CA VAL A 226 -1.04 -15.95 11.21
C VAL A 226 -0.35 -16.64 12.38
N LYS A 227 -0.90 -16.51 13.58
CA LYS A 227 -0.50 -17.22 14.80
C LYS A 227 -1.70 -17.38 15.74
N ASN A 228 -1.59 -18.29 16.69
CA ASN A 228 -2.60 -18.42 17.74
C ASN A 228 -2.57 -17.18 18.64
N MET A 229 -3.75 -16.66 19.01
CA MET A 229 -3.91 -15.51 19.90
C MET A 229 -4.78 -15.88 21.10
N LYS A 230 -4.46 -15.33 22.27
CA LYS A 230 -5.18 -15.48 23.53
C LYS A 230 -5.91 -14.19 23.88
N PRO A 231 -7.01 -14.24 24.66
CA PRO A 231 -7.69 -13.04 25.15
C PRO A 231 -6.70 -12.05 25.78
N GLY A 232 -6.75 -10.80 25.34
CA GLY A 232 -5.84 -9.73 25.74
C GLY A 232 -4.70 -9.45 24.75
N ASP A 233 -4.40 -10.36 23.81
CA ASP A 233 -3.37 -10.13 22.80
C ASP A 233 -3.80 -9.00 21.83
N GLU A 234 -2.84 -8.12 21.50
CA GLU A 234 -3.04 -7.07 20.49
C GLU A 234 -3.07 -7.68 19.08
N VAL A 235 -4.02 -7.21 18.27
CA VAL A 235 -4.10 -7.52 16.84
C VAL A 235 -3.11 -6.59 16.13
N LEU A 236 -2.22 -7.16 15.33
CA LEU A 236 -1.09 -6.46 14.71
C LEU A 236 -0.93 -6.91 13.26
N ILE A 237 -0.79 -5.96 12.33
CA ILE A 237 -0.46 -6.20 10.92
C ILE A 237 0.93 -5.66 10.60
N SER A 238 1.51 -6.06 9.46
CA SER A 238 2.63 -5.32 8.90
C SER A 238 2.11 -4.19 8.00
N TYR A 239 2.77 -3.04 8.04
CA TYR A 239 2.48 -1.88 7.17
C TYR A 239 3.48 -1.78 6.02
N ILE A 240 4.52 -2.60 6.05
CA ILE A 240 5.70 -2.54 5.19
C ILE A 240 6.15 -3.97 4.86
N ASP A 241 7.04 -4.08 3.87
CA ASP A 241 7.76 -5.32 3.62
C ASP A 241 8.68 -5.66 4.81
N LEU A 242 8.67 -6.93 5.22
CA LEU A 242 9.45 -7.46 6.33
C LEU A 242 10.80 -8.04 5.90
N LEU A 243 11.11 -8.06 4.60
CA LEU A 243 12.39 -8.51 4.06
C LEU A 243 13.55 -7.68 4.60
N TYR A 244 13.37 -6.35 4.67
CA TYR A 244 14.47 -5.41 4.92
C TYR A 244 14.96 -5.39 6.38
N PRO A 245 16.20 -4.91 6.64
CA PRO A 245 16.77 -4.79 7.98
C PRO A 245 16.01 -3.80 8.87
N THR A 246 16.27 -3.87 10.19
CA THR A 246 15.51 -3.08 11.18
C THR A 246 15.60 -1.57 10.95
N ASP A 247 16.75 -1.07 10.52
CA ASP A 247 16.95 0.36 10.33
C ASP A 247 16.17 0.86 9.11
N ASP A 248 16.20 0.13 7.98
CA ASP A 248 15.39 0.41 6.79
C ASP A 248 13.89 0.33 7.06
N ARG A 249 13.45 -0.71 7.78
CA ARG A 249 12.05 -0.84 8.20
C ARG A 249 11.61 0.38 9.01
N ASN A 250 12.42 0.81 9.97
CA ASN A 250 12.10 1.98 10.80
C ASN A 250 12.22 3.30 10.04
N ASN A 251 13.10 3.42 9.06
CA ASN A 251 13.15 4.58 8.17
C ASN A 251 11.82 4.71 7.42
N ARG A 252 11.37 3.64 6.77
CA ARG A 252 10.10 3.63 6.04
C ARG A 252 8.89 3.90 6.93
N LEU A 253 8.89 3.37 8.16
CA LEU A 253 7.83 3.64 9.14
C LEU A 253 7.82 5.09 9.64
N ARG A 254 9.00 5.69 9.88
CA ARG A 254 9.10 7.11 10.26
C ARG A 254 8.64 8.02 9.13
N GLU A 255 9.08 7.73 7.92
CA GLU A 255 8.71 8.50 6.74
C GLU A 255 7.22 8.43 6.49
N SER A 256 6.62 7.23 6.41
CA SER A 256 5.23 7.08 5.97
C SER A 256 4.19 7.18 7.09
N TYR A 257 4.57 6.84 8.33
CA TYR A 257 3.65 6.68 9.45
C TYR A 257 4.09 7.40 10.73
N TYR A 258 5.20 8.14 10.71
CA TYR A 258 5.61 9.05 11.79
C TYR A 258 5.88 8.36 13.15
N PHE A 259 6.26 7.09 13.14
CA PHE A 259 6.65 6.38 14.37
C PHE A 259 7.85 5.45 14.16
N THR A 260 8.52 5.09 15.26
CA THR A 260 9.56 4.06 15.29
C THR A 260 9.02 2.80 15.97
N CYS A 261 9.16 1.66 15.31
CA CYS A 261 8.69 0.37 15.80
C CYS A 261 9.62 -0.19 16.89
N ASP A 262 9.01 -0.60 18.01
CA ASP A 262 9.70 -1.16 19.17
C ASP A 262 9.37 -2.65 19.39
N CYS A 263 8.89 -3.35 18.35
CA CYS A 263 8.53 -4.76 18.46
C CYS A 263 9.75 -5.65 18.77
N GLN A 264 9.50 -6.92 19.11
CA GLN A 264 10.58 -7.83 19.50
C GLN A 264 11.67 -7.93 18.44
N GLU A 265 11.34 -8.06 17.14
CA GLU A 265 12.37 -8.10 16.07
C GLU A 265 13.21 -6.82 15.98
N CYS A 266 12.60 -5.65 16.18
CA CYS A 266 13.34 -4.39 16.17
C CYS A 266 14.25 -4.26 17.41
N LYS A 267 13.85 -4.84 18.56
CA LYS A 267 14.64 -4.83 19.81
C LYS A 267 15.75 -5.85 19.81
N SER A 268 15.47 -7.09 19.38
CA SER A 268 16.45 -8.18 19.37
C SER A 268 17.44 -8.06 18.21
N LYS A 269 17.06 -7.38 17.13
CA LYS A 269 17.81 -7.42 15.87
C LYS A 269 18.08 -8.88 15.44
N SER A 270 17.15 -9.81 15.70
CA SER A 270 17.40 -11.26 15.57
C SER A 270 17.62 -11.74 14.14
N ARG A 271 16.96 -11.13 13.15
CA ARG A 271 17.19 -11.44 11.73
C ARG A 271 18.59 -11.04 11.23
N PHE A 272 19.39 -10.31 12.01
CA PHE A 272 20.79 -9.98 11.70
C PHE A 272 21.76 -11.16 11.90
N LEU A 273 21.36 -12.27 12.53
CA LEU A 273 22.26 -13.40 12.78
C LEU A 273 22.65 -14.20 11.52
N ILE A 274 22.03 -13.92 10.37
CA ILE A 274 22.46 -14.45 9.07
C ILE A 274 23.55 -13.56 8.43
N GLU A 275 23.74 -12.33 8.91
CA GLU A 275 24.52 -11.29 8.21
C GLU A 275 25.94 -11.08 8.78
N ASP A 276 26.21 -11.35 10.06
CA ASP A 276 27.52 -11.05 10.67
C ASP A 276 28.59 -12.16 10.54
N PHE A 277 28.27 -13.34 9.99
CA PHE A 277 29.28 -14.42 9.92
C PHE A 277 30.34 -14.24 8.82
N HIS A 278 30.19 -13.25 7.93
CA HIS A 278 31.15 -12.99 6.84
C HIS A 278 31.75 -11.59 6.79
N LEU A 279 31.42 -10.70 7.74
CA LEU A 279 32.19 -9.48 8.00
C LEU A 279 33.45 -9.77 8.83
N GLN A 280 34.26 -10.76 8.42
CA GLN A 280 35.64 -10.89 8.90
C GLN A 280 36.62 -10.32 7.88
N GLN A 281 36.98 -9.05 8.13
CA GLN A 281 38.26 -8.42 7.82
C GLN A 281 38.75 -8.52 6.37
N SER A 282 38.39 -7.52 5.58
CA SER A 282 39.38 -6.88 4.72
C SER A 282 39.25 -5.36 4.86
N SER A 283 40.28 -4.77 5.48
CA SER A 283 40.44 -3.33 5.64
C SER A 283 40.56 -2.65 4.28
N PHE A 284 39.59 -1.82 3.92
CA PHE A 284 39.62 -0.98 2.71
C PHE A 284 39.08 0.43 3.01
N PRO A 285 39.52 1.45 2.23
CA PRO A 285 39.61 2.84 2.69
C PRO A 285 38.24 3.51 2.87
N ASP A 286 38.18 4.37 3.89
CA ASP A 286 37.04 5.11 4.50
C ASP A 286 36.12 5.93 3.55
N SER A 287 36.17 5.76 2.23
CA SER A 287 35.40 6.57 1.28
C SER A 287 34.40 5.79 0.41
N THR A 288 34.25 4.48 0.57
CA THR A 288 33.32 3.65 -0.23
C THR A 288 32.16 3.03 0.58
N CYS A 289 32.24 3.05 1.92
CA CYS A 289 31.26 2.39 2.78
C CYS A 289 30.01 3.24 3.06
N GLU A 290 30.11 4.58 3.06
CA GLU A 290 28.96 5.44 3.43
C GLU A 290 27.89 5.55 2.33
N CYS A 291 28.23 5.37 1.05
CA CYS A 291 27.29 5.44 -0.07
C CYS A 291 26.51 4.14 -0.32
N LEU A 292 27.04 2.99 0.11
CA LEU A 292 26.36 1.68 -0.01
C LEU A 292 25.47 1.35 1.20
N THR A 293 25.70 1.99 2.35
CA THR A 293 24.99 1.73 3.60
C THR A 293 24.04 2.86 4.03
N SER A 294 24.18 4.07 3.46
CA SER A 294 23.30 5.19 3.77
C SER A 294 22.65 5.78 2.51
N GLY A 295 21.31 5.78 2.49
CA GLY A 295 20.49 6.73 1.72
C GLY A 295 20.39 6.57 0.19
N CYS A 296 21.32 5.93 -0.52
CA CYS A 296 21.23 5.83 -1.99
C CYS A 296 20.24 4.75 -2.49
N PHE A 297 19.90 3.75 -1.67
CA PHE A 297 18.89 2.76 -2.04
C PHE A 297 17.46 3.26 -1.79
N SER A 298 17.22 4.15 -0.82
CA SER A 298 15.86 4.65 -0.55
C SER A 298 15.34 5.56 -1.66
N SER A 299 16.22 6.31 -2.34
CA SER A 299 15.87 7.15 -3.48
C SER A 299 15.61 6.34 -4.76
N ASN A 300 16.34 5.24 -4.97
CA ASN A 300 16.13 4.33 -6.11
C ASN A 300 14.99 3.31 -5.89
N LEU A 301 14.46 3.17 -4.66
CA LEU A 301 13.24 2.41 -4.37
C LEU A 301 11.98 3.00 -5.05
N SER A 302 12.11 4.19 -5.66
CA SER A 302 11.03 4.89 -6.37
C SER A 302 11.06 4.71 -7.89
N LEU A 303 11.79 3.71 -8.42
CA LEU A 303 11.84 3.45 -9.88
C LEU A 303 10.48 3.06 -10.51
N CYS A 304 9.41 2.91 -9.72
CA CYS A 304 8.09 2.55 -10.22
C CYS A 304 6.93 3.44 -9.70
N SER A 305 7.19 4.60 -9.09
CA SER A 305 6.10 5.47 -8.62
C SER A 305 6.34 6.98 -8.77
N CYS A 306 7.31 7.38 -9.59
CA CYS A 306 7.50 8.78 -10.00
C CYS A 306 6.80 9.00 -11.35
N GLY A 307 5.69 9.75 -11.33
CA GLY A 307 4.93 10.07 -12.54
C GLY A 307 5.77 10.83 -13.58
N LEU A 308 5.72 10.33 -14.83
CA LEU A 308 5.99 11.02 -16.09
C LEU A 308 7.17 12.02 -16.10
N ASP A 309 8.37 11.52 -16.45
CA ASP A 309 9.04 11.82 -17.73
C ASP A 309 10.36 11.00 -17.80
N SER A 310 10.44 10.09 -18.79
CA SER A 310 11.51 9.09 -19.06
C SER A 310 11.76 8.02 -17.99
N VAL A 311 10.92 6.98 -17.97
CA VAL A 311 11.36 5.67 -17.47
C VAL A 311 12.36 5.13 -18.50
N ALA A 312 13.56 4.74 -18.06
CA ALA A 312 14.56 4.14 -18.94
C ALA A 312 13.96 2.93 -19.68
N PRO A 313 14.35 2.66 -20.94
CA PRO A 313 13.87 1.50 -21.67
C PRO A 313 14.13 0.21 -20.87
N PRO A 314 13.26 -0.82 -20.98
CA PRO A 314 13.39 -2.05 -20.19
C PRO A 314 14.78 -2.69 -20.26
N SER A 315 15.45 -2.62 -21.40
CA SER A 315 16.82 -3.13 -21.56
C SER A 315 17.84 -2.39 -20.70
N GLU A 316 17.71 -1.06 -20.56
CA GLU A 316 18.58 -0.24 -19.72
C GLU A 316 18.29 -0.49 -18.24
N LEU A 317 17.02 -0.68 -17.87
CA LEU A 317 16.65 -1.09 -16.50
C LEU A 317 17.24 -2.44 -16.12
N LEU A 318 17.23 -3.41 -17.04
CA LEU A 318 17.84 -4.71 -16.82
C LEU A 318 19.36 -4.59 -16.69
N GLU A 319 20.01 -3.81 -17.56
CA GLU A 319 21.45 -3.55 -17.51
C GLU A 319 21.86 -2.88 -16.19
N MET A 320 21.09 -1.91 -15.70
CA MET A 320 21.29 -1.27 -14.39
C MET A 320 21.19 -2.30 -13.24
N CYS A 321 20.23 -3.23 -13.31
CA CYS A 321 20.10 -4.29 -12.31
C CYS A 321 21.29 -5.25 -12.36
N GLU A 322 21.71 -5.68 -13.56
CA GLU A 322 22.84 -6.58 -13.75
C GLU A 322 24.16 -5.95 -13.29
N GLN A 323 24.40 -4.68 -13.61
CA GLN A 323 25.58 -3.94 -13.14
C GLN A 323 25.57 -3.82 -11.61
N SER A 324 24.42 -3.48 -11.01
CA SER A 324 24.31 -3.37 -9.55
C SER A 324 24.55 -4.72 -8.86
N LEU A 325 24.05 -5.82 -9.45
CA LEU A 325 24.30 -7.18 -8.94
C LEU A 325 25.77 -7.58 -9.04
N GLU A 326 26.47 -7.20 -10.12
CA GLU A 326 27.90 -7.46 -10.27
C GLU A 326 28.73 -6.69 -9.25
N GLU A 327 28.45 -5.39 -9.07
CA GLU A 327 29.15 -4.54 -8.11
C GLU A 327 28.92 -5.00 -6.67
N MET A 328 27.68 -5.28 -6.29
CA MET A 328 27.33 -5.77 -4.95
C MET A 328 27.81 -7.20 -4.69
N GLY A 329 27.85 -8.06 -5.71
CA GLY A 329 28.30 -9.45 -5.59
C GLY A 329 29.79 -9.60 -5.23
N ALA A 330 30.57 -8.52 -5.31
CA ALA A 330 31.93 -8.47 -4.79
C ALA A 330 31.99 -8.44 -3.24
N VAL A 331 30.90 -8.05 -2.58
CA VAL A 331 30.82 -7.82 -1.13
C VAL A 331 29.74 -8.68 -0.47
N PHE A 332 28.58 -8.82 -1.11
CA PHE A 332 27.40 -9.47 -0.56
C PHE A 332 27.17 -10.85 -1.17
N ASP A 333 26.72 -11.79 -0.33
CA ASP A 333 26.23 -13.10 -0.77
C ASP A 333 24.88 -12.98 -1.51
N ASP A 334 24.57 -13.93 -2.39
CA ASP A 334 23.30 -13.98 -3.15
C ASP A 334 22.05 -13.98 -2.25
N SER A 335 22.18 -14.41 -0.98
CA SER A 335 21.09 -14.38 0.01
C SER A 335 20.89 -13.02 0.69
N ASN A 336 21.77 -12.05 0.44
CA ASN A 336 21.64 -10.70 0.99
C ASN A 336 20.39 -10.00 0.44
N VAL A 337 19.65 -9.29 1.31
CA VAL A 337 18.37 -8.66 0.97
C VAL A 337 18.47 -7.63 -0.16
N TYR A 338 19.60 -6.93 -0.31
CA TYR A 338 19.80 -5.98 -1.41
C TYR A 338 20.09 -6.69 -2.74
N MET A 339 20.80 -7.83 -2.69
CA MET A 339 20.96 -8.72 -3.85
C MET A 339 19.59 -9.27 -4.28
N LEU A 340 18.80 -9.79 -3.34
CA LEU A 340 17.44 -10.29 -3.60
C LEU A 340 16.54 -9.21 -4.18
N HIS A 341 16.63 -7.97 -3.67
CA HIS A 341 15.86 -6.85 -4.18
C HIS A 341 16.19 -6.56 -5.65
N MET A 342 17.47 -6.48 -6.02
CA MET A 342 17.87 -6.28 -7.41
C MET A 342 17.48 -7.47 -8.31
N MET A 343 17.59 -8.70 -7.82
CA MET A 343 17.11 -9.87 -8.56
C MET A 343 15.59 -9.81 -8.80
N TYR A 344 14.82 -9.35 -7.81
CA TYR A 344 13.38 -9.18 -7.95
C TYR A 344 13.02 -8.10 -8.98
N GLN A 345 13.73 -6.98 -8.98
CA GLN A 345 13.55 -5.94 -10.01
C GLN A 345 13.89 -6.48 -11.41
N ALA A 346 15.03 -7.16 -11.57
CA ALA A 346 15.42 -7.78 -12.83
C ALA A 346 14.40 -8.82 -13.32
N MET A 347 13.86 -9.63 -12.41
CA MET A 347 12.77 -10.57 -12.70
C MET A 347 11.53 -9.84 -13.26
N GLY A 348 11.12 -8.73 -12.63
CA GLY A 348 10.00 -7.90 -13.09
C GLY A 348 10.23 -7.33 -14.49
N VAL A 349 11.45 -6.87 -14.79
CA VAL A 349 11.83 -6.38 -16.13
C VAL A 349 11.77 -7.51 -17.16
N CYS A 350 12.29 -8.70 -16.86
CA CYS A 350 12.19 -9.86 -17.74
C CYS A 350 10.72 -10.25 -18.02
N LEU A 351 9.86 -10.23 -17.01
CA LEU A 351 8.42 -10.49 -17.18
C LEU A 351 7.78 -9.46 -18.14
N TYR A 352 8.11 -8.18 -17.97
CA TYR A 352 7.60 -7.11 -18.86
C TYR A 352 8.10 -7.26 -20.31
N MET A 353 9.33 -7.71 -20.49
CA MET A 353 9.93 -7.95 -21.81
C MET A 353 9.47 -9.25 -22.47
N GLU A 354 8.57 -10.01 -21.84
CA GLU A 354 8.15 -11.34 -22.28
C GLU A 354 9.33 -12.33 -22.41
N ASP A 355 10.33 -12.22 -21.51
CA ASP A 355 11.47 -13.14 -21.36
C ASP A 355 11.22 -14.11 -20.19
N PRO A 356 10.53 -15.24 -20.41
CA PRO A 356 10.23 -16.20 -19.35
C PRO A 356 11.48 -16.90 -18.81
N GLU A 357 12.51 -17.10 -19.64
CA GLU A 357 13.73 -17.79 -19.23
C GLU A 357 14.54 -16.93 -18.27
N GLY A 358 14.66 -15.63 -18.56
CA GLY A 358 15.26 -14.64 -17.65
C GLY A 358 14.49 -14.52 -16.35
N ALA A 359 13.16 -14.43 -16.40
CA ALA A 359 12.31 -14.34 -15.21
C ALA A 359 12.45 -15.57 -14.30
N ILE A 360 12.43 -16.79 -14.88
CA ILE A 360 12.64 -18.03 -14.13
C ILE A 360 14.02 -18.06 -13.49
N ARG A 361 15.07 -17.66 -14.22
CA ARG A 361 16.45 -17.63 -13.72
C ARG A 361 16.61 -16.78 -12.46
N TYR A 362 16.01 -15.59 -12.42
CA TYR A 362 16.04 -14.77 -11.20
C TYR A 362 15.11 -15.33 -10.11
N GLY A 363 13.91 -15.79 -10.47
CA GLY A 363 12.95 -16.38 -9.53
C GLY A 363 13.52 -17.56 -8.76
N GLU A 364 14.27 -18.45 -9.41
CA GLU A 364 14.92 -19.60 -8.75
C GLU A 364 15.96 -19.20 -7.70
N LYS A 365 16.69 -18.09 -7.93
CA LYS A 365 17.66 -17.55 -6.97
C LYS A 365 16.97 -16.90 -5.76
N ILE A 366 15.87 -16.19 -6.00
CA ILE A 366 15.11 -15.49 -4.94
C ILE A 366 14.38 -16.47 -4.03
N LEU A 367 13.84 -17.56 -4.58
CA LEU A 367 12.88 -18.43 -3.87
C LEU A 367 13.44 -19.08 -2.60
N LYS A 368 14.73 -19.43 -2.56
CA LYS A 368 15.32 -20.11 -1.40
C LYS A 368 15.54 -19.16 -0.23
N PRO A 369 16.19 -17.99 -0.39
CA PRO A 369 16.36 -17.03 0.70
C PRO A 369 15.03 -16.47 1.23
N TYR A 370 14.03 -16.22 0.36
CA TYR A 370 12.74 -15.64 0.77
C TYR A 370 11.88 -16.53 1.67
N LYS A 371 12.19 -17.83 1.78
CA LYS A 371 11.42 -18.80 2.60
C LYS A 371 11.77 -18.76 4.09
N TYR A 372 12.90 -18.17 4.44
CA TYR A 372 13.42 -18.08 5.81
C TYR A 372 13.29 -16.64 6.33
#